data_AF-U2TTE0-F1
#
_entry.id   AF-U2TTE0-F1
#
_cell.length_a   1.000
_cell.length_b   1.000
_cell.length_c   1.000
_cell.angle_alpha   90.00
_cell.angle_beta   90.00
_cell.angle_gamma   90.00
#
_symmetry.space_group_name_H-M   'P 1'
#
loop_
_entity.id
_entity.type
_entity.pdbx_description
1 polymer ?
#
loop_
_entity_poly.entity_id
_entity_poly.type
_entity_poly.pdbx_seq_one_letter_code
_entity_poly.pdbx_strand_id
1 'polypeptide(L)'
;MGWPERWLSAKRLAPYLAACGDDIETALDLHEWNLRLGQVLLGDVAHFEVALRNAYARVLRNDVGDGWLFDATSPVRRPIVRNSKAKKPRDVNLVNRRAIDDAIGRAHDGTSPDQVIAGLTLGFWVHLTDRSRERDLWIPHLYKAWPAGVDRSALNNALLAINKVRNRVAHSERLFDPKRPELSPLSADADAVRLLRQLYPEAAERLYGSGGETPIELFVSEYPAPAAVSL
;
A
#
# COMPACT_ATOMS: atom_id res chain seq x y z
N MET A 1 18.41 30.06 12.58
CA MET A 1 17.55 29.04 11.92
C MET A 1 17.18 29.57 10.54
N GLY A 2 17.69 28.95 9.47
CA GLY A 2 17.42 29.36 8.09
C GLY A 2 15.96 29.09 7.68
N TRP A 3 15.50 29.65 6.56
CA TRP A 3 14.16 29.35 6.04
C TRP A 3 13.92 27.86 5.73
N PRO A 4 14.92 27.05 5.26
CA PRO A 4 14.72 25.63 5.01
C PRO A 4 14.37 24.85 6.28
N GLU A 5 15.04 25.15 7.39
CA GLU A 5 14.79 24.50 8.67
C GLU A 5 13.43 24.89 9.29
N ARG A 6 12.92 26.10 9.02
CA ARG A 6 11.57 26.50 9.46
C ARG A 6 10.48 25.77 8.68
N TRP A 7 10.73 25.46 7.41
CA TRP A 7 9.79 24.70 6.58
C TRP A 7 9.87 23.19 6.85
N LEU A 8 11.06 22.60 6.75
CA LEU A 8 11.24 21.15 6.81
C LEU A 8 11.52 20.61 8.22
N SER A 9 11.85 21.47 9.19
CA SER A 9 12.51 21.10 10.45
C SER A 9 13.94 20.57 10.25
N ALA A 10 14.82 20.86 11.21
CA ALA A 10 16.19 20.34 11.22
C ALA A 10 16.23 18.80 11.11
N LYS A 11 15.29 18.10 11.76
CA LYS A 11 15.25 16.63 11.76
C LYS A 11 14.93 16.02 10.40
N ARG A 12 14.05 16.64 9.60
CA ARG A 12 13.76 16.12 8.25
C ARG A 12 14.83 16.54 7.24
N LEU A 13 15.43 17.72 7.42
CA LEU A 13 16.48 18.24 6.53
C LEU A 13 17.83 17.50 6.70
N ALA A 14 18.18 17.11 7.93
CA ALA A 14 19.44 16.45 8.27
C ALA A 14 19.86 15.28 7.33
N PRO A 15 18.99 14.29 7.01
CA PRO A 15 19.40 13.22 6.11
C PRO A 15 19.62 13.65 4.65
N TYR A 16 19.07 14.79 4.21
CA TYR A 16 19.33 15.35 2.89
C TYR A 16 20.69 16.07 2.89
N LEU A 17 20.95 16.91 3.89
CA LEU A 17 22.27 17.56 4.08
C LEU A 17 23.39 16.53 4.15
N ALA A 18 23.19 15.45 4.92
CA ALA A 18 24.18 14.37 5.04
C ALA A 18 24.47 13.68 3.69
N ALA A 19 23.48 13.54 2.81
CA ALA A 19 23.67 12.95 1.48
C ALA A 19 24.36 13.93 0.50
N CYS A 20 24.27 15.23 0.76
CA CYS A 20 24.76 16.29 -0.12
C CYS A 20 26.03 16.98 0.40
N GLY A 21 26.69 16.45 1.43
CA GLY A 21 27.91 17.05 1.99
C GLY A 21 27.67 18.42 2.65
N ASP A 22 26.52 18.58 3.32
CA ASP A 22 26.03 19.81 3.94
C ASP A 22 25.75 20.98 2.97
N ASP A 23 25.72 20.73 1.65
CA ASP A 23 25.26 21.70 0.66
C ASP A 23 23.73 21.85 0.71
N ILE A 24 23.28 23.06 1.06
CA ILE A 24 21.86 23.32 1.30
C ILE A 24 21.01 23.32 0.04
N GLU A 25 21.51 23.83 -1.08
CA GLU A 25 20.76 23.90 -2.34
C GLU A 25 20.57 22.49 -2.92
N THR A 26 21.64 21.69 -2.96
CA THR A 26 21.56 20.28 -3.40
C THR A 26 20.67 19.45 -2.46
N ALA A 27 20.65 19.73 -1.16
CA ALA A 27 19.75 19.06 -0.21
C ALA A 27 18.27 19.40 -0.46
N LEU A 28 17.97 20.63 -0.87
CA LEU A 28 16.63 21.07 -1.26
C LEU A 28 16.21 20.43 -2.60
N ASP A 29 17.10 20.39 -3.59
CA ASP A 29 16.87 19.70 -4.86
C ASP A 29 16.61 18.20 -4.64
N LEU A 30 17.37 17.56 -3.75
CA LEU A 30 17.15 16.16 -3.38
C LEU A 30 15.81 15.94 -2.67
N HIS A 31 15.37 16.91 -1.87
CA HIS A 31 14.05 16.88 -1.24
C HIS A 31 12.92 16.96 -2.28
N GLU A 32 13.03 17.87 -3.24
CA GLU A 32 12.05 17.98 -4.34
C GLU A 32 12.04 16.72 -5.21
N TRP A 33 13.23 16.21 -5.56
CA TRP A 33 13.36 14.94 -6.28
C TRP A 33 12.69 13.78 -5.53
N ASN A 34 12.87 13.68 -4.21
CA ASN A 34 12.21 12.67 -3.39
C ASN A 34 10.67 12.81 -3.38
N LEU A 35 10.14 14.03 -3.42
CA LEU A 35 8.70 14.26 -3.55
C LEU A 35 8.18 13.82 -4.92
N ARG A 36 8.89 14.14 -6.00
CA ARG A 36 8.55 13.71 -7.37
C ARG A 36 8.57 12.19 -7.51
N LEU A 37 9.59 11.52 -6.96
CA LEU A 37 9.66 10.06 -6.86
C LEU A 37 8.42 9.48 -6.16
N GLY A 38 8.01 10.09 -5.04
CA GLY A 38 6.80 9.70 -4.32
C GLY A 38 5.52 9.90 -5.12
N GLN A 39 5.42 10.97 -5.92
CA GLN A 39 4.25 11.22 -6.77
C GLN A 39 4.09 10.14 -7.85
N VAL A 40 5.18 9.73 -8.50
CA VAL A 40 5.17 8.61 -9.46
C VAL A 40 4.67 7.35 -8.77
N LEU A 41 5.29 6.98 -7.64
CA LEU A 41 4.93 5.77 -6.89
C LEU A 41 3.45 5.75 -6.46
N LEU A 42 2.90 6.89 -6.04
CA LEU A 42 1.50 6.97 -5.64
C LEU A 42 0.55 6.73 -6.82
N GLY A 43 0.94 7.08 -8.05
CA GLY A 43 0.17 6.75 -9.24
C GLY A 43 -0.01 5.24 -9.41
N ASP A 44 1.10 4.50 -9.37
CA ASP A 44 1.10 3.06 -9.56
C ASP A 44 0.43 2.31 -8.42
N VAL A 45 0.69 2.73 -7.18
CA VAL A 45 0.01 2.17 -6.01
C VAL A 45 -1.49 2.47 -6.04
N ALA A 46 -1.93 3.62 -6.57
CA ALA A 46 -3.36 3.92 -6.70
C ALA A 46 -4.05 3.00 -7.72
N HIS A 47 -3.43 2.74 -8.88
CA HIS A 47 -3.93 1.76 -9.84
C HIS A 47 -4.05 0.37 -9.21
N PHE A 48 -3.00 -0.06 -8.51
CA PHE A 48 -2.99 -1.33 -7.81
C PHE A 48 -4.04 -1.41 -6.69
N GLU A 49 -4.20 -0.37 -5.87
CA GLU A 49 -5.18 -0.32 -4.78
C GLU A 49 -6.62 -0.50 -5.30
N VAL A 50 -6.95 0.17 -6.41
CA VAL A 50 -8.26 0.03 -7.07
C VAL A 50 -8.48 -1.38 -7.62
N ALA A 51 -7.45 -1.99 -8.19
CA ALA A 51 -7.51 -3.38 -8.64
C ALA A 51 -7.73 -4.35 -7.47
N LEU A 52 -6.93 -4.23 -6.41
CA LEU A 52 -6.99 -5.09 -5.24
C LEU A 52 -8.37 -5.03 -4.56
N ARG A 53 -8.88 -3.82 -4.30
CA ARG A 53 -10.20 -3.65 -3.66
C ARG A 53 -11.31 -4.28 -4.50
N ASN A 54 -11.29 -4.08 -5.82
CA ASN A 54 -12.32 -4.58 -6.72
C ASN A 54 -12.26 -6.11 -6.84
N ALA A 55 -11.05 -6.68 -6.88
CA ALA A 55 -10.86 -8.12 -6.91
C ALA A 55 -11.37 -8.79 -5.62
N TYR A 56 -11.01 -8.23 -4.45
CA TYR A 56 -11.43 -8.77 -3.16
C TYR A 56 -12.93 -8.59 -2.92
N ALA A 57 -13.48 -7.43 -3.23
CA ALA A 57 -14.92 -7.18 -3.13
C ALA A 57 -15.74 -8.13 -4.03
N ARG A 58 -15.28 -8.37 -5.26
CA ARG A 58 -15.94 -9.32 -6.18
C ARG A 58 -15.95 -10.74 -5.61
N VAL A 59 -14.81 -11.23 -5.15
CA VAL A 59 -14.69 -12.59 -4.58
C VAL A 59 -15.55 -12.73 -3.32
N LEU A 60 -15.51 -11.75 -2.42
CA LEU A 60 -16.31 -11.78 -1.19
C LEU A 60 -17.81 -11.69 -1.48
N ARG A 61 -18.24 -10.83 -2.41
CA ARG A 61 -19.64 -10.76 -2.83
C ARG A 61 -20.13 -12.09 -3.42
N ASN A 62 -19.31 -12.72 -4.26
CA ASN A 62 -19.68 -13.99 -4.90
C ASN A 62 -19.77 -15.16 -3.90
N ASP A 63 -18.84 -15.23 -2.95
CA ASP A 63 -18.77 -16.37 -2.02
C ASP A 63 -19.65 -16.20 -0.76
N VAL A 64 -19.81 -14.97 -0.27
CA VAL A 64 -20.50 -14.66 1.00
C VAL A 64 -21.90 -14.08 0.74
N GLY A 65 -22.13 -13.48 -0.43
CA GLY A 65 -23.39 -12.82 -0.80
C GLY A 65 -23.38 -11.31 -0.59
N ASP A 66 -24.49 -10.65 -0.89
CA ASP A 66 -24.59 -9.17 -0.87
C ASP A 66 -24.35 -8.55 0.52
N GLY A 67 -24.61 -9.32 1.58
CA GLY A 67 -24.34 -8.94 2.97
C GLY A 67 -22.86 -8.95 3.37
N TRP A 68 -21.93 -9.34 2.48
CA TRP A 68 -20.52 -9.57 2.86
C TRP A 68 -19.87 -8.37 3.56
N LEU A 69 -20.24 -7.13 3.25
CA LEU A 69 -19.61 -5.95 3.86
C LEU A 69 -20.32 -5.50 5.14
N PHE A 70 -21.62 -5.74 5.27
CA PHE A 70 -22.46 -5.11 6.29
C PHE A 70 -22.95 -6.09 7.36
N ASP A 71 -23.20 -7.35 7.01
CA ASP A 71 -23.66 -8.38 7.93
C ASP A 71 -22.60 -8.65 9.01
N ALA A 72 -23.00 -8.60 10.28
CA ALA A 72 -22.12 -8.83 11.43
C ALA A 72 -21.51 -10.25 11.45
N THR A 73 -22.13 -11.22 10.78
CA THR A 73 -21.67 -12.60 10.68
C THR A 73 -20.64 -12.83 9.57
N SER A 74 -20.52 -11.89 8.62
CA SER A 74 -19.56 -11.98 7.52
C SER A 74 -18.12 -12.12 8.03
N PRO A 75 -17.24 -12.90 7.36
CA PRO A 75 -15.86 -13.07 7.78
C PRO A 75 -15.06 -11.76 7.83
N VAL A 76 -15.43 -10.71 7.09
CA VAL A 76 -14.79 -9.38 7.21
C VAL A 76 -15.35 -8.53 8.36
N ARG A 77 -16.53 -8.86 8.90
CA ARG A 77 -17.25 -8.10 9.95
C ARG A 77 -17.31 -8.79 11.30
N ARG A 78 -17.20 -10.11 11.37
CA ARG A 78 -17.23 -10.82 12.65
C ARG A 78 -15.89 -10.68 13.38
N PRO A 79 -15.86 -10.74 14.72
CA PRO A 79 -14.61 -10.84 15.47
C PRO A 79 -13.83 -12.09 15.07
N ILE A 80 -12.51 -11.96 14.95
CA ILE A 80 -11.58 -13.08 14.75
C ILE A 80 -10.61 -13.06 15.92
N VAL A 81 -10.88 -13.90 16.92
CA VAL A 81 -10.05 -13.94 18.13
C VAL A 81 -8.81 -14.80 17.89
N ARG A 82 -7.64 -14.24 18.18
CA ARG A 82 -6.33 -14.92 18.18
C ARG A 82 -5.56 -14.58 19.44
N ASN A 83 -4.69 -15.48 19.86
CA ASN A 83 -3.76 -15.18 20.95
C ASN A 83 -2.58 -14.36 20.43
N SER A 84 -2.29 -13.25 21.11
CA SER A 84 -1.06 -12.49 20.91
C SER A 84 0.17 -13.29 21.37
N LYS A 85 1.37 -12.78 21.07
CA LYS A 85 2.63 -13.35 21.60
C LYS A 85 2.64 -13.43 23.14
N ALA A 86 1.95 -12.50 23.81
CA ALA A 86 1.78 -12.48 25.26
C ALA A 86 0.64 -13.40 25.76
N LYS A 87 0.14 -14.32 24.92
CA LYS A 87 -1.00 -15.23 25.20
C LYS A 87 -2.30 -14.54 25.61
N LYS A 88 -2.45 -13.24 25.31
CA LYS A 88 -3.71 -12.51 25.54
C LYS A 88 -4.61 -12.61 24.30
N PRO A 89 -5.92 -12.90 24.47
CA PRO A 89 -6.86 -12.93 23.36
C PRO A 89 -7.01 -11.53 22.77
N ARG A 90 -7.02 -11.45 21.44
CA ARG A 90 -7.21 -10.21 20.70
C ARG A 90 -8.08 -10.49 19.49
N ASP A 91 -9.09 -9.64 19.28
CA ASP A 91 -9.80 -9.58 18.01
C ASP A 91 -8.88 -8.94 16.97
N VAL A 92 -8.34 -9.75 16.05
CA VAL A 92 -7.49 -9.25 14.98
C VAL A 92 -8.29 -8.51 13.92
N ASN A 93 -9.61 -8.70 13.87
CA ASN A 93 -10.46 -8.04 12.88
C ASN A 93 -10.95 -6.66 13.34
N LEU A 94 -10.78 -6.31 14.63
CA LEU A 94 -11.28 -5.06 15.21
C LEU A 94 -10.93 -3.80 14.40
N VAL A 95 -9.69 -3.70 13.91
CA VAL A 95 -9.24 -2.53 13.13
C VAL A 95 -9.98 -2.45 11.79
N ASN A 96 -10.12 -3.58 11.08
CA ASN A 96 -10.87 -3.65 9.83
C ASN A 96 -12.37 -3.35 10.05
N ARG A 97 -12.96 -3.85 11.13
CA ARG A 97 -14.36 -3.57 11.50
C ARG A 97 -14.59 -2.08 11.73
N ARG A 98 -13.72 -1.44 12.53
CA ARG A 98 -13.77 0.01 12.76
C ARG A 98 -13.59 0.80 11.47
N ALA A 99 -12.68 0.37 10.58
CA ALA A 99 -12.51 1.03 9.29
C ALA A 99 -13.79 0.99 8.44
N ILE A 100 -14.56 -0.12 8.49
CA ILE A 100 -15.87 -0.22 7.84
C ILE A 100 -16.87 0.73 8.50
N ASP A 101 -16.99 0.71 9.83
CA ASP A 101 -17.94 1.58 10.56
C ASP A 101 -17.65 3.07 10.31
N ASP A 102 -16.36 3.45 10.33
CA ASP A 102 -15.90 4.80 10.04
C ASP A 102 -16.18 5.19 8.58
N ALA A 103 -16.03 4.26 7.62
CA ALA A 103 -16.34 4.50 6.22
C ALA A 103 -17.85 4.65 5.98
N ILE A 104 -18.68 3.86 6.66
CA ILE A 104 -20.16 4.00 6.66
C ILE A 104 -20.54 5.40 7.18
N GLY A 105 -19.95 5.84 8.29
CA GLY A 105 -20.25 7.15 8.88
C GLY A 105 -19.80 8.35 8.03
N ARG A 106 -18.79 8.18 7.18
CA ARG A 106 -18.30 9.23 6.26
C ARG A 106 -18.98 9.22 4.89
N ALA A 107 -19.60 8.11 4.50
CA ALA A 107 -20.25 7.99 3.20
C ALA A 107 -21.49 8.89 3.13
N HIS A 108 -21.76 9.45 1.95
CA HIS A 108 -23.02 10.17 1.71
C HIS A 108 -24.22 9.22 1.83
N ASP A 109 -24.07 7.99 1.34
CA ASP A 109 -24.98 6.88 1.56
C ASP A 109 -24.22 5.69 2.16
N GLY A 110 -24.30 5.55 3.48
CA GLY A 110 -23.68 4.45 4.23
C GLY A 110 -24.31 3.07 3.98
N THR A 111 -25.42 2.98 3.25
CA THR A 111 -26.02 1.71 2.82
C THR A 111 -25.47 1.21 1.49
N SER A 112 -24.77 2.08 0.74
CA SER A 112 -24.13 1.73 -0.54
C SER A 112 -22.79 1.01 -0.29
N PRO A 113 -22.64 -0.26 -0.69
CA PRO A 113 -21.35 -0.95 -0.60
C PRO A 113 -20.24 -0.22 -1.35
N ASP A 114 -20.56 0.36 -2.52
CA ASP A 114 -19.56 0.98 -3.40
C ASP A 114 -19.00 2.26 -2.79
N GLN A 115 -19.83 3.07 -2.10
CA GLN A 115 -19.35 4.25 -1.38
C GLN A 115 -18.48 3.87 -0.18
N VAL A 116 -18.87 2.83 0.57
CA VAL A 116 -18.11 2.35 1.73
C VAL A 116 -16.77 1.78 1.27
N ILE A 117 -16.75 0.96 0.21
CA ILE A 117 -15.53 0.41 -0.41
C ILE A 117 -14.58 1.53 -0.86
N ALA A 118 -15.11 2.58 -1.48
CA ALA A 118 -14.31 3.74 -1.90
C ALA A 118 -13.70 4.51 -0.72
N GLY A 119 -14.33 4.47 0.46
CA GLY A 119 -13.84 5.11 1.68
C GLY A 119 -12.82 4.31 2.50
N LEU A 120 -12.48 3.09 2.06
CA LEU A 120 -11.50 2.21 2.72
C LEU A 120 -10.11 2.38 2.10
N THR A 121 -9.09 2.50 2.94
CA THR A 121 -7.69 2.66 2.51
C THR A 121 -7.04 1.33 2.11
N LEU A 122 -5.95 1.38 1.34
CA LEU A 122 -5.13 0.21 1.00
C LEU A 122 -4.84 -0.70 2.20
N GLY A 123 -4.53 -0.12 3.36
CA GLY A 123 -4.25 -0.87 4.58
C GLY A 123 -5.37 -1.83 4.96
N PHE A 124 -6.64 -1.45 4.79
CA PHE A 124 -7.78 -2.34 5.04
C PHE A 124 -7.68 -3.61 4.19
N TRP A 125 -7.48 -3.45 2.88
CA TRP A 125 -7.44 -4.55 1.90
C TRP A 125 -6.22 -5.45 2.10
N VAL A 126 -5.04 -4.86 2.34
CA VAL A 126 -3.80 -5.60 2.62
C VAL A 126 -3.97 -6.50 3.84
N HIS A 127 -4.56 -5.97 4.91
CA HIS A 127 -4.76 -6.71 6.15
C HIS A 127 -5.69 -7.93 6.00
N LEU A 128 -6.59 -7.97 5.02
CA LEU A 128 -7.41 -9.17 4.79
C LEU A 128 -6.57 -10.42 4.45
N THR A 129 -5.34 -10.23 3.99
CA THR A 129 -4.40 -11.30 3.59
C THR A 129 -3.45 -11.74 4.73
N ASP A 130 -3.53 -11.10 5.91
CA ASP A 130 -2.66 -11.42 7.03
C ASP A 130 -2.84 -12.87 7.50
N ARG A 131 -1.74 -13.50 7.94
CA ARG A 131 -1.73 -14.89 8.44
C ARG A 131 -2.79 -15.15 9.52
N SER A 132 -3.09 -14.18 10.36
CA SER A 132 -4.08 -14.31 11.43
C SER A 132 -5.50 -14.57 10.92
N ARG A 133 -5.80 -14.15 9.68
CA ARG A 133 -7.10 -14.25 9.00
C ARG A 133 -7.11 -15.34 7.93
N GLU A 134 -6.01 -16.07 7.77
CA GLU A 134 -5.83 -17.05 6.70
C GLU A 134 -6.95 -18.09 6.62
N ARG A 135 -7.38 -18.64 7.77
CA ARG A 135 -8.45 -19.64 7.84
C ARG A 135 -9.86 -19.06 7.66
N ASP A 136 -10.04 -17.76 7.86
CA ASP A 136 -11.35 -17.10 7.83
C ASP A 136 -11.61 -16.37 6.51
N LEU A 137 -10.56 -15.88 5.85
CA LEU A 137 -10.64 -15.05 4.66
C LEU A 137 -9.84 -15.63 3.49
N TRP A 138 -8.57 -15.98 3.71
CA TRP A 138 -7.71 -16.41 2.61
C TRP A 138 -8.12 -17.74 2.00
N ILE A 139 -8.07 -18.82 2.79
CA ILE A 139 -8.33 -20.19 2.34
C ILE A 139 -9.75 -20.35 1.76
N PRO A 140 -10.81 -19.78 2.35
CA PRO A 140 -12.16 -19.98 1.81
C PRO A 140 -12.45 -19.11 0.59
N HIS A 141 -11.84 -17.91 0.51
CA HIS A 141 -12.27 -16.86 -0.42
C HIS A 141 -11.10 -16.23 -1.20
N LEU A 142 -10.23 -15.46 -0.53
CA LEU A 142 -9.37 -14.48 -1.21
C LEU A 142 -8.31 -15.09 -2.13
N TYR A 143 -7.92 -16.36 -1.95
CA TYR A 143 -7.02 -17.03 -2.88
C TYR A 143 -7.58 -17.07 -4.32
N LYS A 144 -8.91 -17.04 -4.48
CA LYS A 144 -9.61 -17.03 -5.78
C LYS A 144 -9.42 -15.73 -6.57
N ALA A 145 -8.96 -14.65 -5.91
CA ALA A 145 -8.66 -13.40 -6.59
C ALA A 145 -7.35 -13.47 -7.41
N TRP A 146 -6.53 -14.50 -7.16
CA TRP A 146 -5.16 -14.60 -7.66
C TRP A 146 -4.99 -15.84 -8.54
N PRO A 147 -3.94 -15.89 -9.39
CA PRO A 147 -3.59 -17.09 -10.13
C PRO A 147 -3.38 -18.32 -9.24
N ALA A 148 -3.65 -19.50 -9.79
CA ALA A 148 -3.47 -20.76 -9.09
C ALA A 148 -2.02 -20.94 -8.59
N GLY A 149 -1.86 -21.41 -7.34
CA GLY A 149 -0.54 -21.67 -6.74
C GLY A 149 0.14 -20.45 -6.11
N VAL A 150 -0.53 -19.30 -6.00
CA VAL A 150 0.05 -18.13 -5.31
C VAL A 150 0.40 -18.45 -3.85
N ASP A 151 1.61 -18.10 -3.41
CA ASP A 151 2.00 -18.17 -2.00
C ASP A 151 1.46 -16.96 -1.25
N ARG A 152 0.52 -17.21 -0.33
CA ARG A 152 -0.08 -16.17 0.54
C ARG A 152 0.97 -15.39 1.31
N SER A 153 1.99 -16.06 1.85
CA SER A 153 3.02 -15.43 2.67
C SER A 153 3.85 -14.46 1.85
N ALA A 154 4.30 -14.88 0.66
CA ALA A 154 5.03 -14.02 -0.27
C ALA A 154 4.16 -12.84 -0.72
N LEU A 155 2.89 -13.09 -1.09
CA LEU A 155 1.94 -12.06 -1.45
C LEU A 155 1.73 -11.05 -0.31
N ASN A 156 1.45 -11.53 0.91
CA ASN A 156 1.20 -10.66 2.06
C ASN A 156 2.43 -9.81 2.39
N ASN A 157 3.65 -10.34 2.24
CA ASN A 157 4.88 -9.57 2.41
C ASN A 157 4.99 -8.44 1.38
N ALA A 158 4.73 -8.70 0.10
CA ALA A 158 4.70 -7.69 -0.96
C ALA A 158 3.63 -6.62 -0.69
N LEU A 159 2.39 -7.02 -0.37
CA LEU A 159 1.30 -6.12 -0.01
C LEU A 159 1.65 -5.22 1.18
N LEU A 160 2.30 -5.77 2.21
CA LEU A 160 2.75 -5.02 3.38
C LEU A 160 3.89 -4.06 3.03
N ALA A 161 4.82 -4.44 2.14
CA ALA A 161 5.87 -3.55 1.65
C ALA A 161 5.29 -2.36 0.88
N ILE A 162 4.41 -2.62 -0.10
CA ILE A 162 3.69 -1.57 -0.86
C ILE A 162 2.99 -0.61 0.09
N ASN A 163 2.17 -1.12 1.02
CA ASN A 163 1.43 -0.27 1.95
C ASN A 163 2.36 0.54 2.88
N LYS A 164 3.49 -0.03 3.32
CA LYS A 164 4.48 0.72 4.11
C LYS A 164 5.08 1.86 3.30
N VAL A 165 5.58 1.60 2.09
CA VAL A 165 6.21 2.64 1.27
C VAL A 165 5.20 3.72 0.89
N ARG A 166 3.97 3.33 0.49
CA ARG A 166 2.86 4.27 0.23
C ARG A 166 2.61 5.19 1.43
N ASN A 167 2.57 4.65 2.65
CA ASN A 167 2.36 5.46 3.85
C ASN A 167 3.55 6.40 4.13
N ARG A 168 4.78 5.96 3.84
CA ARG A 168 5.97 6.84 3.91
C ARG A 168 5.85 8.02 2.96
N VAL A 169 5.40 7.79 1.72
CA VAL A 169 5.13 8.89 0.77
C VAL A 169 4.06 9.84 1.31
N ALA A 170 2.94 9.29 1.82
CA ALA A 170 1.84 10.10 2.38
C ALA A 170 2.28 10.96 3.59
N HIS A 171 3.34 10.56 4.30
CA HIS A 171 3.94 11.32 5.40
C HIS A 171 5.12 12.22 4.96
N SER A 172 5.37 12.33 3.65
CA SER A 172 6.50 13.04 3.05
C SER A 172 7.84 12.61 3.64
N GLU A 173 7.99 11.31 3.90
CA GLU A 173 9.24 10.75 4.35
C GLU A 173 10.28 10.68 3.23
N ARG A 174 11.55 10.65 3.63
CA ARG A 174 12.67 10.31 2.75
C ARG A 174 12.54 8.86 2.28
N LEU A 175 12.60 8.61 0.97
CA LEU A 175 12.43 7.30 0.34
C LEU A 175 13.77 6.63 0.01
N PHE A 176 14.81 7.41 -0.28
CA PHE A 176 16.16 6.91 -0.57
C PHE A 176 16.90 6.40 0.68
N ASP A 177 17.96 5.62 0.42
CA ASP A 177 18.74 4.81 1.35
C ASP A 177 17.85 4.09 2.37
N PRO A 178 16.94 3.22 1.91
CA PRO A 178 16.05 2.50 2.80
C PRO A 178 16.86 1.64 3.76
N LYS A 179 16.59 1.77 5.06
CA LYS A 179 17.28 0.98 6.11
C LYS A 179 16.96 -0.53 6.03
N ARG A 180 15.94 -0.91 5.26
CA ARG A 180 15.51 -2.29 5.09
C ARG A 180 15.00 -2.51 3.67
N PRO A 181 15.20 -3.68 3.06
CA PRO A 181 14.76 -3.95 1.69
C PRO A 181 13.27 -3.75 1.47
N GLU A 182 12.41 -4.08 2.45
CA GLU A 182 10.95 -3.91 2.31
C GLU A 182 10.47 -2.44 2.26
N LEU A 183 11.40 -1.50 2.41
CA LEU A 183 11.15 -0.07 2.35
C LEU A 183 11.64 0.55 1.04
N SER A 184 12.15 -0.26 0.11
CA SER A 184 12.61 0.20 -1.21
C SER A 184 11.44 0.66 -2.07
N PRO A 185 11.44 1.91 -2.58
CA PRO A 185 10.44 2.36 -3.55
C PRO A 185 10.51 1.58 -4.87
N LEU A 186 11.70 1.17 -5.33
CA LEU A 186 11.84 0.32 -6.52
C LEU A 186 11.12 -1.02 -6.34
N SER A 187 11.36 -1.70 -5.23
CA SER A 187 10.72 -2.99 -4.95
C SER A 187 9.20 -2.85 -4.79
N ALA A 188 8.74 -1.79 -4.11
CA ALA A 188 7.32 -1.53 -3.93
C ALA A 188 6.60 -1.25 -5.26
N ASP A 189 7.22 -0.48 -6.15
CA ASP A 189 6.69 -0.20 -7.49
C ASP A 189 6.63 -1.46 -8.36
N ALA A 190 7.73 -2.20 -8.43
CA ALA A 190 7.80 -3.46 -9.17
C ALA A 190 6.76 -4.47 -8.66
N ASP A 191 6.57 -4.58 -7.34
CA ASP A 191 5.52 -5.41 -6.76
C ASP A 191 4.11 -4.91 -7.10
N ALA A 192 3.86 -3.60 -7.07
CA ALA A 192 2.55 -3.03 -7.43
C ALA A 192 2.19 -3.33 -8.90
N VAL A 193 3.12 -3.09 -9.82
CA VAL A 193 2.98 -3.37 -11.26
C VAL A 193 2.76 -4.87 -11.49
N ARG A 194 3.60 -5.72 -10.89
CA ARG A 194 3.52 -7.18 -11.03
C ARG A 194 2.21 -7.73 -10.50
N LEU A 195 1.77 -7.29 -9.32
CA LEU A 195 0.53 -7.73 -8.70
C LEU A 195 -0.69 -7.20 -9.46
N LEU A 196 -0.64 -5.97 -10.00
CA LEU A 196 -1.68 -5.47 -10.89
C LEU A 196 -1.82 -6.37 -12.11
N ARG A 197 -0.70 -6.73 -12.75
CA ARG A 197 -0.70 -7.63 -13.92
C ARG A 197 -1.28 -9.01 -13.60
N GLN A 198 -1.09 -9.52 -12.38
CA GLN A 198 -1.70 -10.77 -11.95
C GLN A 198 -3.22 -10.67 -11.73
N LEU A 199 -3.72 -9.51 -11.28
CA LEU A 199 -5.14 -9.30 -11.04
C LEU A 199 -5.92 -8.92 -12.31
N TYR A 200 -5.33 -8.06 -13.14
CA TYR A 200 -5.92 -7.49 -14.36
C TYR A 200 -4.84 -7.28 -15.43
N PRO A 201 -4.48 -8.34 -16.19
CA PRO A 201 -3.46 -8.27 -17.23
C PRO A 201 -3.70 -7.16 -18.25
N GLU A 202 -4.95 -6.93 -18.66
CA GLU A 202 -5.34 -5.94 -19.66
C GLU A 202 -5.14 -4.51 -19.15
N ALA A 203 -5.40 -4.27 -17.86
CA ALA A 203 -5.16 -2.97 -17.24
C ALA A 203 -3.66 -2.69 -17.12
N ALA A 204 -2.88 -3.70 -16.72
CA ALA A 204 -1.43 -3.59 -16.65
C ALA A 204 -0.80 -3.38 -18.04
N GLU A 205 -1.29 -4.07 -19.08
CA GLU A 205 -0.82 -3.86 -20.46
C GLU A 205 -1.11 -2.43 -20.94
N ARG A 206 -2.31 -1.90 -20.63
CA ARG A 206 -2.66 -0.51 -20.99
C ARG A 206 -1.76 0.52 -20.31
N LEU A 207 -1.40 0.29 -19.05
CA LEU A 207 -0.62 1.25 -18.24
C LEU A 207 0.89 1.13 -18.47
N TYR A 208 1.38 -0.09 -18.64
CA TYR A 208 2.82 -0.41 -18.57
C TYR A 208 3.33 -1.23 -19.77
N GLY A 209 2.46 -1.63 -20.69
CA GLY A 209 2.81 -2.54 -21.78
C GLY A 209 3.18 -3.95 -21.31
N SER A 210 3.81 -4.69 -22.22
CA SER A 210 4.10 -6.13 -22.10
C SER A 210 5.34 -6.48 -21.26
N GLY A 211 5.97 -5.47 -20.65
CA GLY A 211 7.18 -5.61 -19.84
C GLY A 211 8.15 -4.45 -20.06
N GLY A 212 9.21 -4.39 -19.26
CA GLY A 212 10.21 -3.31 -19.31
C GLY A 212 10.46 -2.71 -17.94
N GLU A 213 11.10 -1.54 -17.95
CA GLU A 213 11.34 -0.73 -16.76
C GLU A 213 10.01 -0.29 -16.13
N THR A 214 9.94 -0.33 -14.79
CA THR A 214 8.80 0.21 -14.05
C THR A 214 8.78 1.73 -14.11
N PRO A 215 7.66 2.41 -13.80
CA PRO A 215 7.61 3.86 -13.80
C PRO A 215 8.65 4.52 -12.89
N ILE A 216 8.99 3.90 -11.76
CA ILE A 216 10.09 4.40 -10.91
C ILE A 216 11.46 4.21 -11.57
N GLU A 217 11.71 3.08 -12.24
CA GLU A 217 12.97 2.86 -12.98
C GLU A 217 13.12 3.90 -14.11
N LEU A 218 12.05 4.15 -14.87
CA LEU A 218 12.01 5.20 -15.91
C LEU A 218 12.25 6.59 -15.32
N PHE A 219 11.59 6.92 -14.20
CA PHE A 219 11.78 8.21 -13.53
C PHE A 219 13.22 8.43 -13.08
N VAL A 220 13.86 7.42 -12.51
CA VAL A 220 15.25 7.51 -12.03
C VAL A 220 16.23 7.66 -13.21
N SER A 221 15.94 7.00 -14.33
CA SER A 221 16.73 7.09 -15.56
C SER A 221 16.63 8.49 -16.20
N GLU A 222 15.42 9.04 -16.30
CA GLU A 222 15.15 10.35 -16.91
C GLU A 222 15.53 11.52 -15.99
N TYR A 223 15.33 11.36 -14.68
CA TYR A 223 15.59 12.36 -13.65
C TYR A 223 16.50 11.77 -12.57
N PRO A 224 17.83 11.68 -12.81
CA PRO A 224 18.75 11.15 -11.80
C PRO A 224 18.75 12.01 -10.54
N ALA A 225 18.97 11.38 -9.38
CA ALA A 225 19.09 12.10 -8.12
C ALA A 225 20.28 13.08 -8.15
N PRO A 226 20.17 14.28 -7.55
CA PRO A 226 21.25 15.27 -7.52
C PRO A 226 22.39 14.89 -6.56
N ALA A 227 22.28 13.77 -5.86
CA ALA A 227 23.28 13.25 -4.93
C ALA A 227 23.41 11.72 -5.05
N ALA A 228 24.51 11.17 -4.56
CA ALA A 228 24.78 9.73 -4.57
C ALA A 228 23.93 9.00 -3.53
N VAL A 229 22.69 8.66 -3.90
CA VAL A 229 21.72 7.95 -3.04
C VAL A 229 21.26 6.65 -3.71
N SER A 230 20.80 5.70 -2.89
CA SER A 230 20.28 4.40 -3.34
C SER A 230 18.77 4.27 -3.09
N LEU A 231 18.08 3.41 -3.86
CA LEU A 231 16.65 3.12 -3.74
C LEU A 231 16.39 1.66 -3.38
#